data_AF-A0A2M7WHI5-F1
#
_entry.id   AF-A0A2M7WHI5-F1
#
_cell.length_a   1.000
_cell.length_b   1.000
_cell.length_c   1.000
_cell.angle_alpha   90.00
_cell.angle_beta   90.00
_cell.angle_gamma   90.00
#
_symmetry.space_group_name_H-M   'P 1'
#
loop_
_entity.id
_entity.type
_entity.pdbx_description
1 polymer ?
#
loop_
_entity_poly.entity_id
_entity_poly.type
_entity_poly.pdbx_seq_one_letter_code
_entity_poly.pdbx_strand_id
1 'polypeptide(L)'
;MPYFIINKQPVFLFRQRYAALEVEALKNEIARDNASKWTKPENYIGSLIIGPDSREKETLMHNVLERKFKSDPKDFYAKWVSFDLRGAEASLDVWDLLFDYCHLHGYAFLSDLRNIQDKILDSYAGEEYYYPMGKVFSLNHFVKPAKWRWRLTHKMKGRTVRIIIDAGRVNRMVGDLNDFVVHTGTCLLFCGADFGILPLNSSNRGQQFPFENEFI
;
A
#
# COMPACT_ATOMS: atom_id res chain seq x y z
N MET A 1 3.87 -2.04 -6.84
CA MET A 1 2.89 -3.15 -6.91
C MET A 1 1.53 -2.50 -7.02
N PRO A 2 0.73 -2.76 -8.05
CA PRO A 2 -0.61 -2.16 -8.11
C PRO A 2 -1.56 -2.89 -7.16
N TYR A 3 -2.40 -2.13 -6.46
CA TYR A 3 -3.62 -2.65 -5.85
C TYR A 3 -4.57 -3.22 -6.91
N PHE A 4 -5.43 -4.16 -6.53
CA PHE A 4 -6.47 -4.71 -7.41
C PHE A 4 -7.84 -4.14 -7.06
N ILE A 5 -8.69 -3.89 -8.05
CA ILE A 5 -10.09 -3.50 -7.81
C ILE A 5 -10.97 -4.73 -7.98
N ILE A 6 -11.61 -5.16 -6.88
CA ILE A 6 -12.54 -6.29 -6.84
C ILE A 6 -13.87 -5.79 -6.31
N ASN A 7 -14.95 -5.91 -7.09
CA ASN A 7 -16.27 -5.37 -6.72
C ASN A 7 -16.24 -3.90 -6.25
N LYS A 8 -15.57 -3.03 -7.03
CA LYS A 8 -15.36 -1.59 -6.73
C LYS A 8 -14.56 -1.31 -5.46
N GLN A 9 -13.92 -2.31 -4.87
CA GLN A 9 -13.18 -2.18 -3.62
C GLN A 9 -11.70 -2.42 -3.90
N PRO A 10 -10.82 -1.47 -3.56
CA PRO A 10 -9.39 -1.63 -3.72
C PRO A 10 -8.84 -2.64 -2.69
N VAL A 11 -8.03 -3.56 -3.19
CA VAL A 11 -7.35 -4.59 -2.42
C VAL A 11 -5.87 -4.27 -2.43
N PHE A 12 -5.37 -3.80 -1.29
CA PHE A 12 -3.93 -3.63 -1.09
C PHE A 12 -3.28 -4.99 -0.86
N LEU A 13 -2.27 -5.29 -1.66
CA LEU A 13 -1.47 -6.50 -1.53
C LEU A 13 -0.08 -6.13 -1.00
N PHE A 14 0.05 -6.06 0.32
CA PHE A 14 1.38 -6.07 0.94
C PHE A 14 2.17 -7.31 0.52
N ARG A 15 3.49 -7.24 0.60
CA ARG A 15 4.42 -8.22 -0.01
C ARG A 15 4.06 -9.66 0.25
N GLN A 16 3.76 -10.00 1.51
CA GLN A 16 3.42 -11.36 1.89
C GLN A 16 2.13 -11.85 1.20
N ARG A 17 1.08 -11.01 1.17
CA ARG A 17 -0.17 -11.33 0.46
C ARG A 17 0.04 -11.42 -1.04
N TYR A 18 0.85 -10.53 -1.61
CA TYR A 18 1.19 -10.58 -3.03
C TYR A 18 1.89 -11.89 -3.40
N ALA A 19 2.95 -12.26 -2.68
CA ALA A 19 3.68 -13.50 -2.91
C ALA A 19 2.78 -14.75 -2.73
N ALA A 20 1.93 -14.75 -1.70
CA ALA A 20 0.99 -15.84 -1.48
C ALA A 20 -0.04 -15.96 -2.62
N LEU A 21 -0.58 -14.82 -3.07
CA LEU A 21 -1.55 -14.76 -4.16
C LEU A 21 -0.92 -15.17 -5.50
N GLU A 22 0.31 -14.76 -5.76
CA GLU A 22 1.07 -15.17 -6.93
C GLU A 22 1.25 -16.69 -6.96
N VAL A 23 1.72 -17.29 -5.86
CA VAL A 23 1.88 -18.74 -5.75
C VAL A 23 0.55 -19.47 -5.95
N GLU A 24 -0.55 -18.96 -5.39
CA GLU A 24 -1.88 -19.56 -5.56
C GLU A 24 -2.39 -19.44 -7.00
N ALA A 25 -2.17 -18.29 -7.65
CA ALA A 25 -2.55 -18.05 -9.04
C ALA A 25 -1.84 -19.04 -9.98
N LEU A 26 -0.53 -19.21 -9.80
CA LEU A 26 0.27 -20.15 -10.59
C LEU A 26 -0.14 -21.60 -10.37
N LYS A 27 -0.40 -22.02 -9.12
CA LYS A 27 -0.87 -23.38 -8.82
C LYS A 27 -2.21 -23.69 -9.49
N ASN A 28 -3.13 -22.72 -9.49
CA ASN A 28 -4.44 -22.89 -10.13
C ASN A 28 -4.32 -23.04 -11.66
N GLU A 29 -3.39 -22.31 -12.27
CA GLU A 29 -3.16 -22.40 -13.71
C GLU A 29 -2.57 -23.75 -14.10
N ILE A 30 -1.52 -24.19 -13.39
CA ILE A 30 -0.91 -25.51 -13.58
C ILE A 30 -1.94 -26.65 -13.43
N ALA A 31 -2.88 -26.51 -12.49
CA ALA A 31 -3.93 -27.50 -12.27
C ALA A 31 -5.00 -27.53 -13.39
N ARG A 32 -5.22 -26.41 -14.09
CA ARG A 32 -6.20 -26.31 -15.19
C ARG A 32 -5.68 -26.87 -16.51
N ASP A 33 -4.39 -26.71 -16.78
CA ASP A 33 -3.81 -26.94 -18.11
C ASP A 33 -3.46 -28.41 -18.44
N ASN A 34 -3.92 -29.37 -17.62
CA ASN A 34 -3.55 -30.79 -17.63
C ASN A 34 -2.04 -31.02 -17.44
N ALA A 35 -1.70 -31.87 -16.47
CA ALA A 35 -0.34 -32.25 -16.07
C ALA A 35 0.52 -32.96 -17.15
N SER A 36 0.12 -32.94 -18.43
CA SER A 36 0.80 -33.63 -19.53
C SER A 36 1.90 -32.82 -20.22
N LYS A 37 1.99 -31.50 -19.99
CA LYS A 37 3.05 -30.64 -20.56
C LYS A 37 4.13 -30.18 -19.59
N TRP A 38 3.94 -30.35 -18.28
CA TRP A 38 4.65 -29.56 -17.29
C TRP A 38 5.34 -30.43 -16.24
N THR A 39 6.57 -30.85 -16.56
CA THR A 39 7.25 -31.95 -15.84
C THR A 39 7.80 -31.56 -14.47
N LYS A 40 7.96 -30.28 -14.11
CA LYS A 40 8.37 -29.84 -12.74
C LYS A 40 7.90 -28.41 -12.45
N PRO A 41 7.15 -28.17 -11.34
CA PRO A 41 6.71 -26.82 -10.94
C PRO A 41 7.87 -25.83 -10.75
N GLU A 42 9.03 -26.36 -10.35
CA GLU A 42 10.27 -25.64 -10.03
C GLU A 42 10.85 -24.87 -11.23
N ASN A 43 10.70 -25.41 -12.45
CA ASN A 43 11.26 -24.82 -13.67
C ASN A 43 10.39 -23.70 -14.25
N TYR A 44 9.08 -23.69 -13.96
CA TYR A 44 8.17 -22.64 -14.44
C TYR A 44 8.17 -21.42 -13.50
N ILE A 45 8.40 -21.63 -12.20
CA ILE A 45 8.67 -20.52 -11.27
C ILE A 45 9.89 -19.73 -11.77
N GLY A 46 10.96 -20.41 -12.19
CA GLY A 46 12.12 -19.77 -12.82
C GLY A 46 11.81 -19.06 -14.15
N SER A 47 11.02 -19.66 -15.04
CA SER A 47 10.66 -19.01 -16.31
C SER A 47 9.68 -17.85 -16.14
N LEU A 48 8.81 -17.86 -15.12
CA LEU A 48 7.91 -16.73 -14.84
C LEU A 48 8.58 -15.58 -14.10
N ILE A 49 9.52 -15.92 -13.20
CA ILE A 49 10.41 -14.94 -12.58
C ILE A 49 11.28 -14.25 -13.65
N ILE A 50 11.55 -14.93 -14.77
CA ILE A 50 12.33 -14.40 -15.91
C ILE A 50 11.45 -13.94 -17.09
N GLY A 51 10.12 -14.15 -17.05
CA GLY A 51 9.13 -13.59 -17.98
C GLY A 51 7.97 -14.54 -18.34
N PRO A 52 6.73 -14.06 -18.14
CA PRO A 52 5.83 -13.73 -19.24
C PRO A 52 5.23 -12.34 -18.96
N ASP A 53 4.44 -11.81 -19.88
CA ASP A 53 3.85 -10.47 -19.77
C ASP A 53 3.28 -10.20 -18.36
N SER A 54 3.77 -9.17 -17.67
CA SER A 54 3.29 -8.71 -16.35
C SER A 54 1.75 -8.69 -16.22
N ARG A 55 1.07 -8.42 -17.35
CA ARG A 55 -0.39 -8.43 -17.49
C ARG A 55 -1.04 -9.79 -17.29
N GLU A 56 -0.43 -10.87 -17.77
CA GLU A 56 -0.96 -12.23 -17.62
C GLU A 56 -0.96 -12.63 -16.15
N LYS A 57 0.16 -12.40 -15.47
CA LYS A 57 0.28 -12.60 -14.02
C LYS A 57 -0.77 -11.80 -13.25
N GLU A 58 -0.91 -10.51 -13.55
CA GLU A 58 -1.93 -9.65 -12.92
C GLU A 58 -3.35 -10.20 -13.17
N THR A 59 -3.63 -10.69 -14.37
CA THR A 59 -4.93 -11.28 -14.72
C THR A 59 -5.20 -12.55 -13.91
N LEU A 60 -4.22 -13.45 -13.76
CA LEU A 60 -4.37 -14.67 -12.97
C LEU A 60 -4.62 -14.34 -11.49
N MET A 61 -3.88 -13.39 -10.93
CA MET A 61 -4.05 -12.93 -9.54
C MET A 61 -5.42 -12.30 -9.34
N HIS A 62 -5.88 -11.45 -10.26
CA HIS A 62 -7.21 -10.85 -10.24
C HIS A 62 -8.31 -11.92 -10.25
N ASN A 63 -8.20 -12.92 -11.13
CA ASN A 63 -9.14 -14.04 -11.21
C ASN A 63 -9.20 -14.87 -9.92
N VAL A 64 -8.10 -15.03 -9.20
CA VAL A 64 -8.09 -15.67 -7.88
C VAL A 64 -8.88 -14.84 -6.87
N LEU A 65 -8.62 -13.53 -6.81
CA LEU A 65 -9.33 -12.64 -5.89
C LEU A 65 -10.83 -12.58 -6.19
N GLU A 66 -11.23 -12.52 -7.47
CA GLU A 66 -12.64 -12.59 -7.86
C GLU A 66 -13.31 -13.88 -7.40
N ARG A 67 -12.63 -15.02 -7.54
CA ARG A 67 -13.17 -16.31 -7.09
C ARG A 67 -13.36 -16.33 -5.58
N LYS A 68 -12.39 -15.82 -4.81
CA LYS A 68 -12.48 -15.71 -3.35
C LYS A 68 -13.65 -14.80 -2.92
N PHE A 69 -13.82 -13.67 -3.60
CA PHE A 69 -14.96 -12.78 -3.37
C PHE A 69 -16.30 -13.47 -3.67
N LYS A 70 -16.41 -14.17 -4.81
CA LYS A 70 -17.64 -14.88 -5.20
C LYS A 70 -17.98 -16.03 -4.25
N SER A 71 -16.99 -16.70 -3.66
CA SER A 71 -17.21 -17.82 -2.74
C SER A 71 -17.65 -17.37 -1.35
N ASP A 72 -17.02 -16.33 -0.80
CA ASP A 72 -17.38 -15.78 0.52
C ASP A 72 -17.05 -14.28 0.57
N PRO A 73 -18.01 -13.41 0.23
CA PRO A 73 -17.78 -11.97 0.24
C PRO A 73 -17.38 -11.44 1.62
N LYS A 74 -17.97 -11.96 2.70
CA LYS A 74 -17.77 -11.44 4.05
C LYS A 74 -16.34 -11.73 4.52
N ASP A 75 -15.89 -12.97 4.33
CA ASP A 75 -14.51 -13.36 4.64
C ASP A 75 -13.51 -12.63 3.74
N PHE A 76 -13.87 -12.41 2.46
CA PHE A 76 -13.04 -11.65 1.53
C PHE A 76 -12.74 -10.23 2.02
N TYR A 77 -13.76 -9.49 2.46
CA TYR A 77 -13.56 -8.14 3.00
C TYR A 77 -12.64 -8.14 4.22
N ALA A 78 -12.89 -9.03 5.18
CA ALA A 78 -12.11 -9.11 6.40
C ALA A 78 -10.64 -9.48 6.15
N LYS A 79 -10.38 -10.40 5.20
CA LYS A 79 -9.03 -10.97 4.98
C LYS A 79 -8.24 -10.33 3.86
N TRP A 80 -8.86 -9.69 2.88
CA TRP A 80 -8.18 -9.20 1.68
C TRP A 80 -8.27 -7.70 1.53
N VAL A 81 -9.41 -7.09 1.85
CA VAL A 81 -9.60 -5.64 1.75
C VAL A 81 -8.97 -4.94 2.94
N SER A 82 -9.27 -5.40 4.16
CA SER A 82 -8.72 -4.81 5.37
C SER A 82 -7.32 -5.34 5.71
N PHE A 83 -6.55 -4.51 6.41
CA PHE A 83 -5.23 -4.85 6.94
C PHE A 83 -4.99 -4.20 8.32
N ASP A 84 -4.15 -4.87 9.12
CA ASP A 84 -3.56 -4.37 10.38
C ASP A 84 -2.11 -4.85 10.42
N LEU A 85 -1.24 -4.10 9.76
CA LEU A 85 0.19 -4.37 9.69
C LEU A 85 0.89 -3.78 10.91
N ARG A 86 1.81 -4.51 11.52
CA ARG A 86 2.49 -4.10 12.76
C ARG A 86 3.99 -4.30 12.69
N GLY A 87 4.73 -3.46 13.40
CA GLY A 87 6.18 -3.57 13.56
C GLY A 87 6.91 -3.61 12.22
N ALA A 88 7.66 -4.69 11.98
CA ALA A 88 8.46 -4.85 10.77
C ALA A 88 7.61 -4.83 9.50
N GLU A 89 6.45 -5.49 9.47
CA GLU A 89 5.57 -5.49 8.29
C GLU A 89 5.12 -4.07 7.93
N ALA A 90 4.68 -3.30 8.94
CA ALA A 90 4.30 -1.91 8.75
C ALA A 90 5.47 -1.07 8.23
N SER A 91 6.67 -1.29 8.78
CA SER A 91 7.88 -0.58 8.35
C SER A 91 8.26 -0.93 6.90
N LEU A 92 8.11 -2.18 6.47
CA LEU A 92 8.52 -2.64 5.14
C LEU A 92 7.52 -2.25 4.03
N ASP A 93 6.22 -2.25 4.33
CA ASP A 93 5.16 -2.05 3.33
C ASP A 93 4.62 -0.60 3.28
N VAL A 94 5.03 0.30 4.19
CA VAL A 94 4.49 1.67 4.23
C VAL A 94 4.71 2.46 2.94
N TRP A 95 5.83 2.25 2.26
CA TRP A 95 6.10 2.92 1.01
C TRP A 95 5.12 2.46 -0.07
N ASP A 96 4.95 1.14 -0.21
CA ASP A 96 4.05 0.53 -1.21
C ASP A 96 2.60 0.95 -0.96
N LEU A 97 2.14 0.94 0.30
CA LEU A 97 0.78 1.36 0.67
C LEU A 97 0.54 2.84 0.36
N LEU A 98 1.48 3.73 0.74
CA LEU A 98 1.33 5.16 0.47
C LEU A 98 1.44 5.49 -1.02
N PHE A 99 2.22 4.72 -1.78
CA PHE A 99 2.30 4.85 -3.23
C PHE A 99 0.94 4.53 -3.86
N ASP A 100 0.34 3.41 -3.47
CA ASP A 100 -0.99 3.00 -3.92
C ASP A 100 -2.08 4.02 -3.54
N TYR A 101 -2.03 4.53 -2.30
CA TYR A 101 -2.91 5.61 -1.85
C TYR A 101 -2.77 6.88 -2.71
N CYS A 102 -1.54 7.30 -3.01
CA CYS A 102 -1.29 8.46 -3.88
C CYS A 102 -1.86 8.23 -5.29
N HIS A 103 -1.70 7.02 -5.83
CA HIS A 103 -2.21 6.66 -7.14
C HIS A 103 -3.75 6.63 -7.18
N LEU A 104 -4.37 6.07 -6.15
CA LEU A 104 -5.82 5.93 -6.03
C LEU A 104 -6.52 7.29 -5.91
N HIS A 105 -6.03 8.19 -5.06
CA HIS A 105 -6.69 9.46 -4.77
C HIS A 105 -6.21 10.63 -5.64
N GLY A 106 -4.98 10.59 -6.16
CA GLY A 106 -4.44 11.63 -7.05
C GLY A 106 -4.19 13.00 -6.42
N TYR A 107 -4.31 13.13 -5.10
CA TYR A 107 -4.06 14.39 -4.35
C TYR A 107 -2.79 14.35 -3.51
N ALA A 108 -1.92 13.36 -3.72
CA ALA A 108 -0.62 13.28 -3.07
C ALA A 108 0.41 12.59 -3.97
N PHE A 109 1.70 12.76 -3.67
CA PHE A 109 2.79 12.02 -4.31
C PHE A 109 3.95 11.79 -3.34
N LEU A 110 4.71 10.72 -3.58
CA LEU A 110 5.93 10.42 -2.83
C LEU A 110 7.14 11.08 -3.49
N SER A 111 8.13 11.50 -2.70
CA SER A 111 9.43 11.94 -3.21
C SER A 111 10.58 11.37 -2.41
N ASP A 112 11.57 10.87 -3.15
CA ASP A 112 12.85 10.43 -2.63
C ASP A 112 13.65 11.64 -2.10
N LEU A 113 14.14 11.53 -0.87
CA LEU A 113 14.92 12.57 -0.20
C LEU A 113 16.43 12.33 -0.27
N ARG A 114 16.87 11.19 -0.81
CA ARG A 114 18.27 10.84 -0.98
C ARG A 114 18.94 11.74 -2.02
N ASN A 115 20.20 12.11 -1.75
CA ASN A 115 21.02 12.78 -2.74
C ASN A 115 21.54 11.79 -3.80
N ILE A 116 22.27 12.28 -4.81
CA ILE A 116 22.76 11.43 -5.92
C ILE A 116 23.75 10.37 -5.40
N GLN A 117 24.63 10.73 -4.48
CA GLN A 117 25.60 9.81 -3.86
C GLN A 117 24.89 8.69 -3.09
N ASP A 118 23.90 9.04 -2.26
CA ASP A 118 23.07 8.09 -1.51
C ASP A 118 22.34 7.12 -2.45
N LYS A 119 21.80 7.63 -3.56
CA LYS A 119 21.12 6.81 -4.59
C LYS A 119 22.07 5.84 -5.29
N ILE A 120 23.33 6.22 -5.49
CA ILE A 120 24.35 5.38 -6.11
C ILE A 120 24.81 4.28 -5.13
N LEU A 121 24.99 4.61 -3.85
CA LEU A 121 25.35 3.64 -2.82
C LEU A 121 24.21 2.64 -2.56
N ASP A 122 22.96 3.11 -2.63
CA ASP A 122 21.75 2.29 -2.53
C ASP A 122 21.32 1.66 -3.88
N SER A 123 22.17 1.67 -4.91
CA SER A 123 21.81 1.31 -6.29
C SER A 123 21.48 -0.18 -6.48
N TYR A 124 20.19 -0.52 -6.32
CA TYR A 124 19.33 -1.26 -7.26
C TYR A 124 19.75 -2.65 -7.81
N ALA A 125 20.59 -3.43 -7.11
CA ALA A 125 20.94 -4.79 -7.56
C ALA A 125 21.04 -5.85 -6.44
N GLY A 126 20.34 -5.66 -5.32
CA GLY A 126 20.30 -6.63 -4.22
C GLY A 126 18.88 -7.11 -3.92
N GLU A 127 18.73 -8.38 -3.55
CA GLU A 127 17.46 -9.06 -3.20
C GLU A 127 16.76 -8.48 -1.95
N GLU A 128 17.38 -7.51 -1.26
CA GLU A 128 16.93 -6.99 0.04
C GLU A 128 16.44 -5.53 0.03
N TYR A 129 16.28 -4.88 -1.13
CA TYR A 129 15.86 -3.48 -1.14
C TYR A 129 14.34 -3.33 -0.97
N TYR A 130 13.93 -3.24 0.30
CA TYR A 130 12.54 -2.97 0.68
C TYR A 130 12.05 -1.54 0.35
N TYR A 131 12.95 -0.62 -0.02
CA TYR A 131 12.62 0.80 -0.15
C TYR A 131 13.19 1.42 -1.44
N PRO A 132 12.41 1.48 -2.54
CA PRO A 132 12.91 2.03 -3.80
C PRO A 132 13.30 3.52 -3.72
N MET A 133 12.71 4.27 -2.77
CA MET A 133 13.04 5.68 -2.48
C MET A 133 13.82 5.88 -1.17
N GLY A 134 14.42 4.81 -0.63
CA GLY A 134 15.08 4.83 0.68
C GLY A 134 14.13 4.78 1.88
N LYS A 135 14.68 4.54 3.07
CA LYS A 135 13.90 4.41 4.32
C LYS A 135 13.28 5.72 4.79
N VAL A 136 13.79 6.85 4.32
CA VAL A 136 13.26 8.18 4.65
C VAL A 136 12.84 8.86 3.36
N PHE A 137 11.55 9.15 3.24
CA PHE A 137 10.95 9.75 2.05
C PHE A 137 9.93 10.81 2.47
N SER A 138 9.40 11.56 1.50
CA SER A 138 8.35 12.54 1.77
C SER A 138 7.03 12.19 1.10
N LEU A 139 5.94 12.34 1.85
CA LEU A 139 4.57 12.39 1.34
C LEU A 139 4.20 13.86 1.13
N ASN A 140 3.92 14.23 -0.11
CA ASN A 140 3.57 15.60 -0.50
C ASN A 140 2.08 15.63 -0.81
N HIS A 141 1.27 16.19 0.10
CA HIS A 141 -0.19 16.24 -0.03
C HIS A 141 -0.65 17.62 -0.53
N PHE A 142 -1.52 17.65 -1.53
CA PHE A 142 -2.05 18.87 -2.14
C PHE A 142 -3.33 19.34 -1.44
N VAL A 143 -3.23 20.47 -0.75
CA VAL A 143 -4.37 21.13 -0.09
C VAL A 143 -4.99 22.16 -1.03
N LYS A 144 -6.21 21.89 -1.49
CA LYS A 144 -7.02 22.85 -2.27
C LYS A 144 -7.48 24.00 -1.36
N PRO A 145 -7.68 25.22 -1.90
CA PRO A 145 -8.28 26.31 -1.14
C PRO A 145 -9.69 25.91 -0.66
N ALA A 146 -9.98 26.15 0.62
CA ALA A 146 -11.24 25.71 1.27
C ALA A 146 -12.53 26.17 0.55
N LYS A 147 -12.49 27.28 -0.18
CA LYS A 147 -13.60 27.76 -1.01
C LYS A 147 -13.08 28.29 -2.34
N TRP A 148 -13.68 27.87 -3.45
CA TRP A 148 -13.30 28.37 -4.79
C TRP A 148 -13.38 29.90 -4.87
N ARG A 149 -14.35 30.53 -4.18
CA ARG A 149 -14.49 32.00 -4.06
C ARG A 149 -13.32 32.68 -3.33
N TRP A 150 -12.63 31.98 -2.42
CA TRP A 150 -11.45 32.51 -1.72
C TRP A 150 -10.21 32.55 -2.61
N ARG A 151 -10.14 31.69 -3.63
CA ARG A 151 -9.13 31.80 -4.69
C ARG A 151 -9.23 33.13 -5.42
N LEU A 152 -10.45 33.64 -5.65
CA LEU A 152 -10.71 34.90 -6.34
C LEU A 152 -10.56 36.12 -5.42
N THR A 153 -11.17 36.08 -4.24
CA THR A 153 -11.23 37.23 -3.32
C THR A 153 -9.95 37.40 -2.48
N HIS A 154 -9.32 36.31 -2.06
CA HIS A 154 -8.18 36.33 -1.15
C HIS A 154 -6.88 35.85 -1.82
N LYS A 155 -6.91 35.59 -3.15
CA LYS A 155 -5.79 35.06 -3.94
C LYS A 155 -5.15 33.81 -3.30
N MET A 156 -5.91 33.04 -2.51
CA MET A 156 -5.40 31.85 -1.85
C MET A 156 -5.05 30.80 -2.89
N LYS A 157 -3.75 30.54 -3.05
CA LYS A 157 -3.24 29.43 -3.85
C LYS A 157 -3.35 28.14 -3.03
N GLY A 158 -3.56 27.01 -3.71
CA GLY A 158 -3.39 25.70 -3.09
C GLY A 158 -1.99 25.59 -2.49
N ARG A 159 -1.84 24.77 -1.45
CA ARG A 159 -0.56 24.55 -0.76
C ARG A 159 -0.21 23.07 -0.81
N THR A 160 1.07 22.76 -0.86
CA THR A 160 1.55 21.39 -0.68
C THR A 160 2.08 21.27 0.74
N VAL A 161 1.54 20.33 1.50
CA VAL A 161 2.06 19.95 2.81
C VAL A 161 3.03 18.80 2.57
N ARG A 162 4.30 18.99 2.93
CA ARG A 162 5.33 17.96 2.86
C ARG A 162 5.52 17.32 4.23
N ILE A 163 5.34 16.01 4.29
CA ILE A 163 5.49 15.21 5.50
C ILE A 163 6.69 14.29 5.28
N ILE A 164 7.66 14.33 6.19
CA ILE A 164 8.81 13.43 6.13
C ILE A 164 8.46 12.18 6.92
N ILE A 165 8.56 11.03 6.26
CA ILE A 165 8.26 9.71 6.82
C ILE A 165 9.57 8.95 6.91
N ASP A 166 9.89 8.52 8.13
CA ASP A 166 10.93 7.54 8.40
C ASP A 166 10.24 6.18 8.56
N ALA A 167 10.38 5.31 7.56
CA ALA A 167 9.77 3.99 7.54
C ALA A 167 10.15 3.15 8.77
N GLY A 168 11.35 3.33 9.31
CA GLY A 168 11.81 2.64 10.53
C GLY A 168 11.05 3.05 11.79
N ARG A 169 10.30 4.16 11.75
CA ARG A 169 9.46 4.65 12.86
C ARG A 169 7.98 4.33 12.67
N VAL A 170 7.61 3.71 11.56
CA VAL A 170 6.24 3.28 11.30
C VAL A 170 5.99 1.97 12.05
N ASN A 171 5.10 2.01 13.04
CA ASN A 171 4.88 0.86 13.93
C ASN A 171 3.56 0.13 13.67
N ARG A 172 2.60 0.77 13.01
CA ARG A 172 1.31 0.18 12.67
C ARG A 172 0.70 0.90 11.47
N MET A 173 0.05 0.13 10.60
CA MET A 173 -0.85 0.62 9.56
C MET A 173 -2.14 -0.19 9.63
N VAL A 174 -3.28 0.48 9.77
CA VAL A 174 -4.57 -0.20 9.97
C VAL A 174 -5.68 0.48 9.19
N GLY A 175 -6.52 -0.32 8.53
CA GLY A 175 -7.65 0.15 7.71
C GLY A 175 -7.79 -0.63 6.42
N ASP A 176 -8.22 0.05 5.37
CA ASP A 176 -8.20 -0.41 3.98
C ASP A 176 -7.60 0.68 3.06
N LEU A 177 -7.47 0.44 1.76
CA LEU A 177 -6.79 1.40 0.89
C LEU A 177 -7.56 2.72 0.69
N ASN A 178 -8.88 2.74 0.93
CA ASN A 178 -9.67 3.97 0.85
C ASN A 178 -9.55 4.82 2.12
N ASP A 179 -9.38 4.17 3.28
CA ASP A 179 -9.27 4.82 4.58
C ASP A 179 -8.41 3.99 5.54
N PHE A 180 -7.22 4.49 5.85
CA PHE A 180 -6.30 3.87 6.80
C PHE A 180 -5.53 4.89 7.62
N VAL A 181 -4.95 4.42 8.73
CA VAL A 181 -4.11 5.22 9.61
C VAL A 181 -2.69 4.70 9.62
N VAL A 182 -1.72 5.59 9.41
CA VAL A 182 -0.28 5.31 9.58
C VAL A 182 0.20 5.88 10.90
N HIS A 183 0.78 5.04 11.75
CA HIS A 183 1.34 5.43 13.03
C HIS A 183 2.86 5.63 12.92
N THR A 184 3.35 6.87 12.93
CA THR A 184 4.76 7.22 12.64
C THR A 184 5.62 7.49 13.90
N GLY A 185 5.14 7.10 15.08
CA GLY A 185 5.80 7.35 16.38
C GLY A 185 5.71 8.80 16.88
N THR A 186 5.63 9.78 15.97
CA THR A 186 5.48 11.22 16.27
C THR A 186 4.12 11.78 15.88
N CYS A 187 3.42 11.15 14.94
CA CYS A 187 2.05 11.52 14.57
C CYS A 187 1.24 10.30 14.10
N LEU A 188 -0.06 10.51 13.95
CA LEU A 188 -0.95 9.68 13.16
C LEU A 188 -1.24 10.40 11.85
N LEU A 189 -1.14 9.68 10.75
CA LEU A 189 -1.58 10.15 9.43
C LEU A 189 -2.87 9.43 9.11
N PHE A 190 -3.95 10.18 8.94
CA PHE A 190 -5.25 9.67 8.49
C PHE A 190 -5.26 9.80 6.96
N CYS A 191 -5.14 8.66 6.30
CA CYS A 191 -5.06 8.51 4.85
C CYS A 191 -6.41 8.06 4.32
N GLY A 192 -7.32 9.02 4.16
CA GLY A 192 -8.61 8.81 3.52
C GLY A 192 -8.86 9.83 2.40
N ALA A 193 -10.12 9.96 2.00
CA ALA A 193 -10.57 11.05 1.12
C ALA A 193 -10.23 12.44 1.70
N ASP A 194 -10.37 12.56 3.02
CA ASP A 194 -9.90 13.70 3.80
C ASP A 194 -8.60 13.31 4.50
N PHE A 195 -7.51 13.97 4.13
CA PHE A 195 -6.21 13.71 4.72
C PHE A 195 -6.04 14.46 6.05
N GLY A 196 -5.64 13.74 7.10
CA GLY A 196 -5.46 14.29 8.45
C GLY A 196 -4.08 14.01 9.04
N ILE A 197 -3.61 14.91 9.90
CA ILE A 197 -2.38 14.72 10.69
C ILE A 197 -2.71 15.03 12.15
N LEU A 198 -2.46 14.07 13.04
CA LEU A 198 -2.57 14.26 14.49
C LEU A 198 -1.20 14.08 15.15
N PRO A 199 -0.56 15.14 15.67
CA PRO A 199 0.66 15.02 16.44
C PRO A 199 0.46 14.19 17.71
N LEU A 200 1.39 13.28 17.99
CA LEU A 200 1.43 12.51 19.24
C LEU A 200 2.35 13.25 20.21
N ASN A 201 1.78 14.03 21.13
CA ASN A 201 2.57 14.66 22.19
C ASN A 201 3.13 13.59 23.15
N SER A 202 4.35 13.81 23.65
CA SER A 202 5.02 12.92 24.62
C SER A 202 4.25 12.70 25.93
N SER A 203 3.26 13.54 26.23
CA SER A 203 2.33 13.41 27.36
C SER A 203 1.20 12.40 27.16
N ASN A 204 0.95 11.90 25.94
CA ASN A 204 -0.17 11.00 25.64
C ASN A 204 0.24 9.51 25.50
N ARG A 205 1.47 9.14 25.84
CA ARG A 205 1.95 7.74 25.75
C ARG A 205 1.24 6.75 26.68
N GLY A 206 0.35 7.23 27.56
CA GLY A 206 -0.42 6.41 28.50
C GLY A 206 -1.92 6.38 28.30
N GLN A 207 -2.48 7.07 27.30
CA GLN A 207 -3.92 6.99 27.03
C GLN A 207 -4.19 5.92 25.97
N GLN A 208 -4.67 4.75 26.42
CA GLN A 208 -5.48 3.89 25.59
C GLN A 208 -6.64 4.74 25.06
N PHE A 209 -6.66 5.01 23.76
CA PHE A 209 -7.81 5.61 23.13
C PHE A 209 -8.98 4.62 23.26
N PRO A 210 -10.11 5.00 23.88
CA PRO A 210 -11.31 4.19 23.81
C PRO A 210 -11.77 4.20 22.36
N PHE A 211 -11.79 3.03 21.74
CA PHE A 211 -12.60 2.81 20.54
C PHE A 211 -14.06 2.90 21.00
N GLU A 212 -14.67 4.08 20.87
CA GLU A 212 -16.12 4.18 20.91
C GLU A 212 -16.65 3.60 19.60
N ASN A 213 -17.26 2.42 19.74
CA ASN A 213 -18.18 1.85 18.78
C ASN A 213 -19.35 2.81 18.59
N GLU A 214 -19.41 3.49 17.46
CA GLU A 214 -20.67 4.01 16.93
C GLU A 214 -20.80 3.59 15.46
N PHE A 215 -21.18 2.33 15.27
CA PHE A 215 -22.02 1.92 14.15
C PHE A 215 -23.40 1.61 14.73
N ILE A 216 -24.33 2.56 14.60
CA ILE A 216 -25.77 2.32 14.47
C ILE A 216 -26.24 3.08 13.24
#